data_AF-A0AAW1APX1-F1
#
_entry.id   AF-A0AAW1APX1-F1
#
_cell.length_a   1.000
_cell.length_b   1.000
_cell.length_c   1.000
_cell.angle_alpha   90.00
_cell.angle_beta   90.00
_cell.angle_gamma   90.00
#
_symmetry.space_group_name_H-M   'P 1'
#
loop_
_entity.id
_entity.type
_entity.pdbx_description
1 polymer ?
#
loop_
_entity_poly.entity_id
_entity_poly.type
_entity_poly.pdbx_seq_one_letter_code
_entity_poly.pdbx_strand_id
1 'polypeptide(L)'
;MDSISFRNSFLSSSLQVKRRRASHARSENSDFTEKEKEMMAEAELRKLQQQFRIMVESRKSLGFKTQQQLFHQERHIQALKQEYDEINLLLTLTKSPRNLYIDDRNFMELRFLLQTRDEYDALIRATKNLIAELDDKVEEVEKKIKTQKNLMVKLRQEYDGKWLQKQIHKLDNQLNHATVHFDTILTRNAMLREEIETLQCQKTIFEGIYSRLHKKLEQQKRTMNTSIEQSTQAYEQRVEALARISAMNERRSKDIAQFNIEFRELERIYNHETKLKAFMLIKLVDRSEIEEQAKKEEALKARKRAKSKGESFESYEVAYMRLLKLTENGNVGQLVEDFLEKEEKNFAYFSYVTELNNDMERLQKRIEVIQEKLQKTTENANLYAYSLKESSKILDQLKSAVDFLFKKIGCNATKITQHLGETGEITDQNLMQYFSIVEKKSNDLLLIESFLRYKQVEGELDTVPLLNPFLGGSALLKKMDAIKVTPPSLSMDPFADTSEPMEPLDHKNLRAMVLENQEKEKATRNSIAERLESGREKKKLSPV
;
A
#
# COMPACT_ATOMS: atom_id res chain seq x y z
N MET A 1 110.75 -11.61 -24.01
CA MET A 1 110.01 -12.08 -25.18
C MET A 1 110.07 -10.96 -26.21
N ASP A 2 110.82 -10.97 -27.30
CA ASP A 2 111.82 -11.84 -27.92
C ASP A 2 112.73 -10.87 -28.71
N SER A 3 114.04 -10.75 -28.46
CA SER A 3 115.14 -11.44 -29.15
C SER A 3 114.95 -11.72 -30.65
N ILE A 4 115.74 -11.04 -31.51
CA ILE A 4 116.45 -11.52 -32.72
C ILE A 4 117.45 -10.37 -33.05
N SER A 5 118.77 -10.44 -32.84
CA SER A 5 119.83 -11.36 -33.32
C SER A 5 120.29 -11.09 -34.77
N PHE A 6 121.46 -10.44 -34.84
CA PHE A 6 122.61 -10.67 -35.73
C PHE A 6 122.42 -10.85 -37.26
N ARG A 7 123.22 -10.08 -38.01
CA ARG A 7 124.41 -10.65 -38.69
C ARG A 7 125.40 -9.59 -39.15
N ASN A 8 126.63 -9.78 -38.68
CA ASN A 8 127.85 -9.15 -39.15
C ASN A 8 128.77 -10.30 -39.61
N SER A 9 129.37 -10.21 -40.80
CA SER A 9 130.50 -11.05 -41.23
C SER A 9 131.17 -10.34 -42.43
N PHE A 10 132.24 -9.58 -42.22
CA PHE A 10 133.65 -10.03 -42.32
C PHE A 10 133.94 -10.92 -43.54
N LEU A 11 134.69 -10.39 -44.51
CA LEU A 11 136.12 -10.72 -44.69
C LEU A 11 136.74 -9.93 -45.85
N SER A 12 137.81 -9.21 -45.53
CA SER A 12 138.85 -8.77 -46.47
C SER A 12 140.00 -9.80 -46.45
N SER A 13 140.67 -9.97 -47.59
CA SER A 13 142.01 -10.58 -47.77
C SER A 13 142.44 -10.18 -49.20
N SER A 14 143.30 -9.20 -49.49
CA SER A 14 144.64 -8.85 -49.01
C SER A 14 145.74 -9.85 -49.37
N LEU A 15 146.73 -9.33 -50.10
CA LEU A 15 148.14 -9.74 -50.26
C LEU A 15 148.42 -11.02 -51.09
N GLN A 16 149.03 -10.87 -52.27
CA GLN A 16 150.47 -10.66 -52.53
C GLN A 16 151.38 -11.86 -52.21
N VAL A 17 152.03 -12.31 -53.29
CA VAL A 17 153.46 -12.63 -53.39
C VAL A 17 153.96 -13.87 -52.63
N LYS A 18 154.32 -14.89 -53.42
CA LYS A 18 155.41 -15.82 -53.09
C LYS A 18 156.50 -15.76 -54.16
N ARG A 19 157.64 -15.22 -53.74
CA ARG A 19 158.98 -15.45 -54.29
C ARG A 19 159.36 -16.93 -54.21
N ARG A 20 160.21 -17.37 -55.16
CA ARG A 20 161.38 -18.29 -55.05
C ARG A 20 161.69 -18.76 -56.48
N ARG A 21 162.92 -19.00 -56.95
CA ARG A 21 164.32 -18.89 -56.51
C ARG A 21 165.13 -19.15 -57.81
N ALA A 22 166.22 -18.43 -58.09
CA ALA A 22 167.61 -18.96 -58.09
C ALA A 22 167.82 -20.15 -59.06
N SER A 23 168.79 -20.24 -59.96
CA SER A 23 170.22 -19.85 -59.91
C SER A 23 170.96 -20.61 -61.02
N HIS A 24 172.27 -20.34 -61.15
CA HIS A 24 173.32 -21.04 -61.93
C HIS A 24 173.45 -20.51 -63.37
N ALA A 25 174.48 -19.76 -63.77
CA ALA A 25 175.93 -19.78 -63.47
C ALA A 25 176.61 -21.12 -63.81
N ARG A 26 177.26 -21.17 -64.97
CA ARG A 26 178.59 -21.76 -65.09
C ARG A 26 179.35 -21.15 -66.27
N SER A 27 180.55 -20.66 -65.95
CA SER A 27 181.60 -20.22 -66.85
C SER A 27 182.27 -21.43 -67.51
N GLU A 28 182.85 -21.16 -68.68
CA GLU A 28 184.06 -21.75 -69.25
C GLU A 28 184.06 -23.09 -70.03
N ASN A 29 184.53 -22.91 -71.27
CA ASN A 29 185.49 -23.70 -72.07
C ASN A 29 185.01 -24.90 -72.89
N SER A 30 185.00 -24.73 -74.21
CA SER A 30 185.90 -25.50 -75.11
C SER A 30 185.87 -24.92 -76.52
N ASP A 31 187.04 -24.93 -77.15
CA ASP A 31 187.42 -24.10 -78.29
C ASP A 31 186.65 -24.41 -79.57
N PHE A 32 185.87 -23.45 -80.08
CA PHE A 32 185.45 -23.43 -81.47
C PHE A 32 185.55 -22.02 -82.06
N THR A 33 186.05 -22.00 -83.27
CA THR A 33 186.63 -20.88 -84.00
C THR A 33 185.64 -19.73 -84.25
N GLU A 34 186.16 -18.51 -84.33
CA GLU A 34 185.48 -17.20 -84.33
C GLU A 34 184.13 -17.10 -85.08
N LYS A 35 183.87 -17.95 -86.10
CA LYS A 35 182.62 -17.96 -86.85
C LYS A 35 181.41 -18.53 -86.11
N GLU A 36 181.57 -19.35 -85.07
CA GLU A 36 180.41 -19.90 -84.33
C GLU A 36 179.91 -18.98 -83.21
N LYS A 37 180.74 -18.03 -82.75
CA LYS A 37 180.36 -17.05 -81.71
C LYS A 37 179.42 -15.94 -82.23
N GLU A 38 179.48 -15.64 -83.52
CA GLU A 38 178.61 -14.62 -84.15
C GLU A 38 177.14 -15.05 -84.21
N MET A 39 176.86 -16.34 -84.46
CA MET A 39 175.48 -16.83 -84.62
C MET A 39 174.69 -16.89 -83.30
N MET A 40 175.36 -17.13 -82.17
CA MET A 40 174.73 -17.13 -80.84
C MET A 40 174.48 -15.73 -80.28
N ALA A 41 175.36 -14.77 -80.62
CA ALA A 41 175.18 -13.37 -80.23
C ALA A 41 173.94 -12.73 -80.89
N GLU A 42 173.65 -13.05 -82.16
CA GLU A 42 172.47 -12.53 -82.85
C GLU A 42 171.14 -13.09 -82.30
N ALA A 43 171.13 -14.35 -81.85
CA ALA A 43 169.94 -14.98 -81.27
C ALA A 43 169.60 -14.43 -79.86
N GLU A 44 170.60 -14.10 -79.06
CA GLU A 44 170.41 -13.45 -77.75
C GLU A 44 170.00 -11.99 -77.89
N LEU A 45 170.53 -11.26 -78.88
CA LEU A 45 170.16 -9.86 -79.13
C LEU A 45 168.66 -9.71 -79.48
N ARG A 46 168.10 -10.59 -80.33
CA ARG A 46 166.67 -10.54 -80.69
C ARG A 46 165.74 -10.82 -79.50
N LYS A 47 166.12 -11.72 -78.58
CA LYS A 47 165.33 -12.00 -77.36
C LYS A 47 165.30 -10.80 -76.41
N LEU A 48 166.44 -10.12 -76.23
CA LEU A 48 166.54 -8.93 -75.40
C LEU A 48 165.75 -7.74 -75.97
N GLN A 49 165.76 -7.55 -77.29
CA GLN A 49 164.96 -6.50 -77.95
C GLN A 49 163.44 -6.75 -77.82
N GLN A 50 162.98 -7.99 -77.95
CA GLN A 50 161.57 -8.35 -77.77
C GLN A 50 161.09 -8.09 -76.32
N GLN A 51 161.92 -8.42 -75.31
CA GLN A 51 161.56 -8.18 -73.90
C GLN A 51 161.54 -6.69 -73.53
N PHE A 52 162.44 -5.88 -74.09
CA PHE A 52 162.41 -4.44 -73.87
C PHE A 52 161.14 -3.79 -74.43
N ARG A 53 160.65 -4.25 -75.59
CA ARG A 53 159.41 -3.72 -76.18
C ARG A 53 158.18 -4.00 -75.31
N ILE A 54 158.05 -5.25 -74.84
CA ILE A 54 156.95 -5.66 -73.95
C ILE A 54 156.99 -4.92 -72.60
N MET A 55 158.19 -4.66 -72.06
CA MET A 55 158.36 -3.90 -70.82
C MET A 55 157.94 -2.42 -71.00
N VAL A 56 158.27 -1.80 -72.13
CA VAL A 56 157.89 -0.40 -72.41
C VAL A 56 156.38 -0.26 -72.65
N GLU A 57 155.77 -1.19 -73.37
CA GLU A 57 154.31 -1.21 -73.60
C GLU A 57 153.52 -1.50 -72.33
N SER A 58 153.98 -2.44 -71.50
CA SER A 58 153.35 -2.70 -70.18
C SER A 58 153.46 -1.50 -69.25
N ARG A 59 154.61 -0.80 -69.20
CA ARG A 59 154.78 0.42 -68.40
C ARG A 59 153.86 1.56 -68.87
N LYS A 60 153.69 1.75 -70.18
CA LYS A 60 152.73 2.73 -70.73
C LYS A 60 151.28 2.37 -70.41
N SER A 61 150.91 1.10 -70.54
CA SER A 61 149.53 0.63 -70.26
C SER A 61 149.16 0.74 -68.79
N LEU A 62 150.11 0.47 -67.88
CA LEU A 62 149.90 0.58 -66.44
C LEU A 62 149.75 2.05 -66.03
N GLY A 63 150.60 2.94 -66.57
CA GLY A 63 150.50 4.38 -66.33
C GLY A 63 149.16 4.97 -66.77
N PHE A 64 148.66 4.58 -67.95
CA PHE A 64 147.36 5.03 -68.45
C PHE A 64 146.19 4.54 -67.58
N LYS A 65 146.21 3.27 -67.13
CA LYS A 65 145.18 2.72 -66.23
C LYS A 65 145.17 3.41 -64.87
N THR A 66 146.34 3.67 -64.28
CA THR A 66 146.41 4.39 -63.00
C THR A 66 145.90 5.83 -63.12
N GLN A 67 146.17 6.50 -64.24
CA GLN A 67 145.70 7.87 -64.46
C GLN A 67 144.18 7.94 -64.69
N GLN A 68 143.60 6.96 -65.40
CA GLN A 68 142.13 6.84 -65.50
C GLN A 68 141.47 6.55 -64.15
N GLN A 69 142.04 5.66 -63.34
CA GLN A 69 141.49 5.36 -62.01
C GLN A 69 141.52 6.58 -61.09
N LEU A 70 142.63 7.34 -61.08
CA LEU A 70 142.72 8.60 -60.33
C LEU A 70 141.66 9.60 -60.81
N PHE A 71 141.50 9.78 -62.12
CA PHE A 71 140.47 10.67 -62.67
C PHE A 71 139.05 10.26 -62.25
N HIS A 72 138.73 8.96 -62.28
CA HIS A 72 137.42 8.47 -61.83
C HIS A 72 137.21 8.65 -60.32
N GLN A 73 138.24 8.41 -59.51
CA GLN A 73 138.19 8.62 -58.05
C GLN A 73 138.01 10.09 -57.70
N GLU A 74 138.73 11.00 -58.36
CA GLU A 74 138.55 12.45 -58.20
C GLU A 74 137.13 12.88 -58.56
N ARG A 75 136.57 12.35 -59.66
CA ARG A 75 135.18 12.64 -60.04
C ARG A 75 134.17 12.16 -59.01
N HIS A 76 134.37 10.98 -58.42
CA HIS A 76 133.51 10.47 -57.35
C HIS A 76 133.62 11.29 -56.06
N ILE A 77 134.83 11.70 -55.68
CA ILE A 77 135.03 12.58 -54.52
C ILE A 77 134.34 13.93 -54.76
N GLN A 78 134.39 14.47 -55.98
CA GLN A 78 133.70 15.70 -56.33
C GLN A 78 132.17 15.57 -56.18
N ALA A 79 131.59 14.45 -56.64
CA ALA A 79 130.16 14.18 -56.52
C ALA A 79 129.74 14.02 -55.04
N LEU A 80 130.51 13.27 -54.24
CA LEU A 80 130.24 13.11 -52.81
C LEU A 80 130.36 14.43 -52.04
N LYS A 81 131.28 15.31 -52.45
CA LYS A 81 131.36 16.67 -51.88
C LYS A 81 130.12 17.49 -52.21
N GLN A 82 129.62 17.41 -53.44
CA GLN A 82 128.38 18.09 -53.84
C GLN A 82 127.17 17.59 -53.04
N GLU A 83 127.00 16.28 -52.86
CA GLU A 83 125.93 15.71 -52.03
C GLU A 83 126.06 16.10 -50.55
N TYR A 84 127.29 16.10 -50.02
CA TYR A 84 127.55 16.56 -48.66
C TYR A 84 127.20 18.03 -48.47
N ASP A 85 127.54 18.88 -49.44
CA ASP A 85 127.22 20.30 -49.43
C ASP A 85 125.70 20.52 -49.55
N GLU A 86 124.99 19.74 -50.37
CA GLU A 86 123.53 19.81 -50.52
C GLU A 86 122.79 19.37 -49.25
N ILE A 87 123.20 18.26 -48.63
CA ILE A 87 122.63 17.79 -47.36
C ILE A 87 122.91 18.79 -46.24
N ASN A 88 124.12 19.36 -46.19
CA ASN A 88 124.43 20.41 -45.22
C ASN A 88 123.61 21.66 -45.44
N LEU A 89 123.34 22.04 -46.70
CA LEU A 89 122.48 23.15 -47.04
C LEU A 89 121.03 22.90 -46.58
N LEU A 90 120.48 21.70 -46.81
CA LEU A 90 119.17 21.31 -46.30
C LEU A 90 119.13 21.27 -44.76
N LEU A 91 120.20 20.79 -44.13
CA LEU A 91 120.31 20.75 -42.67
C LEU A 91 120.40 22.16 -42.07
N THR A 92 121.11 23.08 -42.71
CA THR A 92 121.16 24.49 -42.29
C THR A 92 119.88 25.24 -42.58
N LEU A 93 119.17 24.93 -43.68
CA LEU A 93 117.85 25.49 -43.96
C LEU A 93 116.79 25.00 -42.97
N THR A 94 116.78 23.71 -42.61
CA THR A 94 115.87 23.17 -41.59
C THR A 94 116.20 23.68 -40.19
N LYS A 95 117.49 23.77 -39.84
CA LYS A 95 117.97 24.40 -38.59
C LYS A 95 118.05 25.93 -38.67
N SER A 96 117.52 26.53 -39.74
CA SER A 96 117.48 27.98 -39.85
C SER A 96 116.68 28.53 -38.68
N PRO A 97 117.13 29.62 -38.03
CA PRO A 97 116.44 30.19 -36.87
C PRO A 97 114.98 30.52 -37.18
N ARG A 98 114.65 30.82 -38.44
CA ARG A 98 113.27 31.09 -38.87
C ARG A 98 112.39 29.84 -38.86
N ASN A 99 112.90 28.69 -39.30
CA ASN A 99 112.12 27.44 -39.34
C ASN A 99 111.96 26.87 -37.93
N LEU A 100 113.02 26.89 -37.12
CA LEU A 100 112.93 26.52 -35.70
C LEU A 100 111.93 27.39 -34.92
N TYR A 101 111.89 28.70 -35.19
CA TYR A 101 110.89 29.57 -34.59
C TYR A 101 109.46 29.24 -35.02
N ILE A 102 109.24 28.90 -36.29
CA ILE A 102 107.91 28.48 -36.78
C ILE A 102 107.50 27.16 -36.14
N ASP A 103 108.40 26.18 -36.04
CA ASP A 103 108.14 24.89 -35.42
C ASP A 103 107.85 25.02 -33.92
N ASP A 104 108.61 25.85 -33.20
CA ASP A 104 108.35 26.16 -31.80
C ASP A 104 106.99 26.85 -31.61
N ARG A 105 106.68 27.83 -32.46
CA ARG A 105 105.36 28.49 -32.45
C ARG A 105 104.22 27.50 -32.70
N ASN A 106 104.36 26.65 -33.71
CA ASN A 106 103.36 25.62 -34.02
C ASN A 106 103.21 24.60 -32.89
N PHE A 107 104.31 24.24 -32.22
CA PHE A 107 104.28 23.36 -31.06
C PHE A 107 103.57 24.01 -29.87
N MET A 108 103.82 25.30 -29.59
CA MET A 108 103.10 26.03 -28.54
C MET A 108 101.62 26.18 -28.86
N GLU A 109 101.27 26.47 -30.11
CA GLU A 109 99.88 26.55 -30.57
C GLU A 109 99.17 25.20 -30.44
N LEU A 110 99.81 24.10 -30.87
CA LEU A 110 99.26 22.75 -30.72
C LEU A 110 99.08 22.36 -29.25
N ARG A 111 100.03 22.71 -28.39
CA ARG A 111 99.93 22.47 -26.95
C ARG A 111 98.76 23.23 -26.33
N PHE A 112 98.57 24.48 -26.71
CA PHE A 112 97.44 25.30 -26.27
C PHE A 112 96.10 24.71 -26.76
N LEU A 113 96.02 24.28 -28.02
CA LEU A 113 94.82 23.64 -28.57
C LEU A 113 94.50 22.29 -27.91
N LEU A 114 95.51 21.49 -27.57
CA LEU A 114 95.35 20.25 -26.82
C LEU A 114 94.83 20.51 -25.41
N GLN A 115 95.40 21.49 -24.71
CA GLN A 115 94.96 21.86 -23.37
C GLN A 115 93.51 22.35 -23.37
N THR A 116 93.16 23.25 -24.31
CA THR A 116 91.78 23.76 -24.43
C THR A 116 90.80 22.65 -24.78
N ARG A 117 91.16 21.69 -25.65
CA ARG A 117 90.35 20.50 -25.91
C ARG A 117 90.11 19.69 -24.64
N ASP A 118 91.16 19.42 -23.87
CA ASP A 118 91.05 18.62 -22.64
C ASP A 118 90.17 19.33 -21.58
N GLU A 119 90.24 20.66 -21.52
CA GLU A 119 89.36 21.50 -20.69
C GLU A 119 87.88 21.39 -21.13
N TYR A 120 87.61 21.48 -22.44
CA TYR A 120 86.25 21.29 -22.97
C TYR A 120 85.73 19.86 -22.76
N ASP A 121 86.58 18.84 -22.93
CA ASP A 121 86.20 17.45 -22.65
C ASP A 121 85.89 17.24 -21.16
N ALA A 122 86.63 17.90 -20.26
CA ALA A 122 86.33 17.89 -18.84
C ALA A 122 84.97 18.55 -18.53
N LEU A 123 84.68 19.69 -19.16
CA LEU A 123 83.38 20.37 -19.04
C LEU A 123 82.23 19.53 -19.61
N ILE A 124 82.43 18.86 -20.74
CA ILE A 124 81.43 17.96 -21.34
C ILE A 124 81.17 16.77 -20.42
N ARG A 125 82.20 16.18 -19.81
CA ARG A 125 82.01 15.11 -18.82
C ARG A 125 81.24 15.59 -17.60
N ALA A 126 81.59 16.75 -17.05
CA ALA A 126 80.89 17.33 -15.89
C ALA A 126 79.41 17.63 -16.20
N THR A 127 79.12 18.21 -17.37
CA THR A 127 77.74 18.49 -17.80
C THR A 127 76.94 17.21 -18.05
N LYS A 128 77.53 16.18 -18.66
CA LYS A 128 76.87 14.86 -18.81
C LYS A 128 76.55 14.20 -17.48
N ASN A 129 77.46 14.30 -16.51
CA ASN A 129 77.21 13.78 -15.16
C ASN A 129 76.04 14.53 -14.48
N LEU A 130 75.99 15.85 -14.60
CA LEU A 130 74.88 16.64 -14.07
C LEU A 130 73.54 16.30 -14.73
N ILE A 131 73.53 16.04 -16.04
CA ILE A 131 72.32 15.58 -16.74
C ILE A 131 71.84 14.25 -16.16
N ALA A 132 72.74 13.28 -15.97
CA ALA A 132 72.38 12.00 -15.36
C ALA A 132 71.81 12.16 -13.94
N GLU A 133 72.41 13.02 -13.11
CA GLU A 133 71.86 13.33 -11.77
C GLU A 133 70.47 13.98 -11.81
N LEU A 134 70.20 14.82 -12.81
CA LEU A 134 68.89 15.44 -13.00
C LEU A 134 67.86 14.42 -13.50
N ASP A 135 68.24 13.53 -14.42
CA ASP A 135 67.37 12.45 -14.91
C ASP A 135 66.98 11.49 -13.77
N ASP A 136 67.92 11.13 -12.89
CA ASP A 136 67.64 10.32 -11.69
C ASP A 136 66.61 11.01 -10.77
N LYS A 137 66.73 12.32 -10.58
CA LYS A 137 65.78 13.12 -9.79
C LYS A 137 64.40 13.20 -10.45
N VAL A 138 64.34 13.32 -11.77
CA VAL A 138 63.08 13.29 -12.52
C VAL A 138 62.40 11.94 -12.31
N GLU A 139 63.13 10.83 -12.43
CA GLU A 139 62.58 9.49 -12.22
C GLU A 139 62.05 9.30 -10.79
N GLU A 140 62.75 9.82 -9.77
CA GLU A 140 62.29 9.77 -8.38
C GLU A 140 60.97 10.54 -8.18
N VAL A 141 60.86 11.74 -8.75
CA VAL A 141 59.64 12.55 -8.68
C VAL A 141 58.50 11.90 -9.45
N GLU A 142 58.75 11.33 -10.62
CA GLU A 142 57.74 10.59 -11.39
C GLU A 142 57.21 9.37 -10.62
N LYS A 143 58.10 8.63 -9.93
CA LYS A 143 57.70 7.55 -9.01
C LYS A 143 56.79 8.07 -7.89
N LYS A 144 57.13 9.20 -7.26
CA LYS A 144 56.30 9.85 -6.23
C LYS A 144 54.94 10.31 -6.76
N ILE A 145 54.90 10.87 -7.97
CA ILE A 145 53.64 11.26 -8.63
C ILE A 145 52.78 10.02 -8.90
N LYS A 146 53.39 8.92 -9.36
CA LYS A 146 52.66 7.67 -9.65
C LYS A 146 52.07 7.04 -8.39
N THR A 147 52.83 7.00 -7.29
CA THR A 147 52.31 6.48 -6.00
C THR A 147 51.18 7.35 -5.46
N GLN A 148 51.31 8.68 -5.51
CA GLN A 148 50.24 9.60 -5.10
C GLN A 148 48.99 9.48 -5.97
N LYS A 149 49.13 9.40 -7.30
CA LYS A 149 48.00 9.17 -8.21
C LYS A 149 47.27 7.87 -7.89
N ASN A 150 48.00 6.78 -7.64
CA ASN A 150 47.42 5.50 -7.26
C ASN A 150 46.66 5.57 -5.92
N LEU A 151 47.21 6.30 -4.93
CA LEU A 151 46.55 6.56 -3.66
C LEU A 151 45.26 7.38 -3.85
N MET A 152 45.29 8.43 -4.67
CA MET A 152 44.13 9.28 -4.99
C MET A 152 43.01 8.48 -5.69
N VAL A 153 43.37 7.56 -6.59
CA VAL A 153 42.41 6.68 -7.26
C VAL A 153 41.77 5.71 -6.27
N LYS A 154 42.56 5.08 -5.39
CA LYS A 154 42.03 4.19 -4.33
C LYS A 154 41.11 4.94 -3.36
N LEU A 155 41.51 6.12 -2.91
CA LEU A 155 40.70 6.96 -2.01
C LEU A 155 39.36 7.35 -2.66
N ARG A 156 39.36 7.65 -3.97
CA ARG A 156 38.15 7.95 -4.73
C ARG A 156 37.23 6.73 -4.91
N GLN A 157 37.79 5.52 -4.99
CA GLN A 157 37.04 4.26 -5.05
C GLN A 157 36.45 3.86 -3.68
N GLU A 158 37.17 4.10 -2.59
CA GLU A 158 36.66 3.83 -1.23
C GLU A 158 35.60 4.84 -0.80
N TYR A 159 35.70 6.10 -1.25
CA TYR A 159 34.68 7.14 -1.12
C TYR A 159 33.81 7.26 -2.37
N ASP A 160 33.37 6.14 -2.94
CA ASP A 160 32.31 6.18 -3.94
C ASP A 160 31.00 6.57 -3.23
N GLY A 161 30.72 7.88 -3.18
CA GLY A 161 29.53 8.47 -2.54
C GLY A 161 28.22 7.84 -3.01
N LYS A 162 28.24 7.14 -4.16
CA LYS A 162 27.15 6.31 -4.68
C LYS A 162 26.72 5.19 -3.72
N TRP A 163 27.63 4.54 -2.99
CA TRP A 163 27.25 3.51 -2.00
C TRP A 163 26.51 4.14 -0.82
N LEU A 164 27.06 5.24 -0.29
CA LEU A 164 26.44 5.99 0.80
C LEU A 164 25.07 6.54 0.36
N GLN A 165 24.97 7.06 -0.86
CA GLN A 165 23.72 7.58 -1.44
C GLN A 165 22.67 6.48 -1.65
N LYS A 166 23.08 5.28 -2.09
CA LYS A 166 22.18 4.11 -2.15
C LYS A 166 21.70 3.69 -0.77
N GLN A 167 22.60 3.74 0.22
CA GLN A 167 22.26 3.39 1.60
C GLN A 167 21.29 4.41 2.22
N ILE A 168 21.52 5.71 2.00
CA ILE A 168 20.59 6.79 2.36
C ILE A 168 19.24 6.55 1.69
N HIS A 169 19.21 6.31 0.37
CA HIS A 169 17.96 6.08 -0.35
C HIS A 169 17.19 4.84 0.18
N LYS A 170 17.91 3.78 0.56
CA LYS A 170 17.28 2.59 1.17
C LYS A 170 16.64 2.92 2.51
N LEU A 171 17.36 3.64 3.38
CA LEU A 171 16.85 4.07 4.68
C LEU A 171 15.67 5.04 4.53
N ASP A 172 15.75 5.94 3.56
CA ASP A 172 14.71 6.92 3.27
C ASP A 172 13.44 6.23 2.74
N ASN A 173 13.59 5.23 1.86
CA ASN A 173 12.47 4.40 1.42
C ASN A 173 11.84 3.58 2.56
N GLN A 174 12.66 3.04 3.47
CA GLN A 174 12.17 2.34 4.66
C GLN A 174 11.40 3.29 5.60
N LEU A 175 11.92 4.50 5.79
CA LEU A 175 11.27 5.54 6.58
C LEU A 175 9.94 5.95 5.94
N ASN A 176 9.93 6.25 4.64
CA ASN A 176 8.72 6.58 3.90
C ASN A 176 7.66 5.47 3.98
N HIS A 177 8.08 4.20 3.88
CA HIS A 177 7.17 3.08 4.03
C HIS A 177 6.57 3.00 5.44
N ALA A 178 7.38 3.22 6.48
CA ALA A 178 6.92 3.26 7.86
C ALA A 178 5.97 4.43 8.12
N THR A 179 6.26 5.62 7.58
CA THR A 179 5.41 6.81 7.67
C THR A 179 4.06 6.58 7.00
N VAL A 180 4.05 6.08 5.76
CA VAL A 180 2.80 5.77 5.05
C VAL A 180 1.98 4.70 5.79
N HIS A 181 2.63 3.68 6.33
CA HIS A 181 1.94 2.67 7.15
C HIS A 181 1.34 3.28 8.43
N PHE A 182 2.07 4.15 9.11
CA PHE A 182 1.58 4.88 10.28
C PHE A 182 0.40 5.79 9.93
N ASP A 183 0.47 6.56 8.86
CA ASP A 183 -0.62 7.41 8.37
C ASP A 183 -1.85 6.59 7.98
N THR A 184 -1.65 5.41 7.39
CA THR A 184 -2.72 4.46 7.08
C THR A 184 -3.40 3.95 8.36
N ILE A 185 -2.63 3.67 9.41
CA ILE A 185 -3.19 3.31 10.73
C ILE A 185 -3.95 4.49 11.35
N LEU A 186 -3.40 5.72 11.26
CA LEU A 186 -4.05 6.91 11.79
C LEU A 186 -5.39 7.19 11.10
N THR A 187 -5.43 7.12 9.77
CA THR A 187 -6.67 7.29 8.99
C THR A 187 -7.69 6.21 9.32
N ARG A 188 -7.27 4.94 9.44
CA ARG A 188 -8.15 3.85 9.87
C ARG A 188 -8.65 4.05 11.30
N ASN A 189 -7.81 4.52 12.22
CA ASN A 189 -8.22 4.84 13.58
C ASN A 189 -9.19 6.03 13.63
N ALA A 190 -9.02 7.03 12.77
CA ALA A 190 -9.97 8.14 12.64
C ALA A 190 -11.34 7.64 12.16
N MET A 191 -11.37 6.78 11.15
CA MET A 191 -12.62 6.16 10.68
C MET A 191 -13.31 5.33 11.78
N LEU A 192 -12.54 4.52 12.53
CA LEU A 192 -13.09 3.73 13.64
C LEU A 192 -13.65 4.62 14.76
N ARG A 193 -13.03 5.77 15.04
CA ARG A 193 -13.56 6.74 16.01
C ARG A 193 -14.87 7.34 15.54
N GLU A 194 -14.97 7.72 14.27
CA GLU A 194 -16.22 8.21 13.68
C GLU A 194 -17.32 7.13 13.76
N GLU A 195 -16.99 5.87 13.43
CA GLU A 195 -17.92 4.75 13.55
C GLU A 195 -18.40 4.58 15.01
N ILE A 196 -17.49 4.61 15.99
CA ILE A 196 -17.85 4.55 17.42
C ILE A 196 -18.79 5.70 17.81
N GLU A 197 -18.51 6.93 17.36
CA GLU A 197 -19.36 8.09 17.64
C GLU A 197 -20.76 7.92 17.02
N THR A 198 -20.85 7.43 15.77
CA THR A 198 -22.14 7.15 15.13
C THR A 198 -22.93 6.08 15.89
N LEU A 199 -22.28 5.00 16.34
CA LEU A 199 -22.90 3.93 17.12
C LEU A 199 -23.36 4.43 18.50
N GLN A 200 -22.60 5.33 19.14
CA GLN A 200 -23.01 5.97 20.39
C GLN A 200 -24.24 6.86 20.19
N CYS A 201 -24.28 7.66 19.11
CA CYS A 201 -25.47 8.42 18.74
C CYS A 201 -26.68 7.51 18.52
N GLN A 202 -26.54 6.42 17.77
CA GLN A 202 -27.62 5.45 17.58
C GLN A 202 -28.08 4.84 18.90
N LYS A 203 -27.15 4.44 19.78
CA LYS A 203 -27.48 3.90 21.10
C LYS A 203 -28.29 4.87 21.93
N THR A 204 -27.92 6.16 21.98
CA THR A 204 -28.68 7.17 22.75
C THR A 204 -30.09 7.38 22.19
N ILE A 205 -30.26 7.33 20.86
CA ILE A 205 -31.59 7.37 20.23
C ILE A 205 -32.41 6.14 20.64
N PHE A 206 -31.83 4.95 20.60
CA PHE A 206 -32.51 3.71 21.00
C PHE A 206 -32.88 3.73 22.48
N GLU A 207 -32.00 4.19 23.37
CA GLU A 207 -32.29 4.36 24.80
C GLU A 207 -33.46 5.33 25.02
N GLY A 208 -33.51 6.42 24.24
CA GLY A 208 -34.63 7.37 24.25
C GLY A 208 -35.95 6.76 23.78
N ILE A 209 -35.94 5.90 22.76
CA ILE A 209 -37.12 5.14 22.31
C ILE A 209 -37.54 4.13 23.38
N TYR A 210 -36.59 3.36 23.92
CA TYR A 210 -36.84 2.34 24.93
C TYR A 210 -37.46 2.96 26.19
N SER A 211 -36.93 4.09 26.68
CA SER A 211 -37.49 4.79 27.84
C SER A 211 -38.93 5.25 27.60
N ARG A 212 -39.23 5.78 26.40
CA ARG A 212 -40.61 6.18 26.04
C ARG A 212 -41.56 4.98 25.98
N LEU A 213 -41.13 3.86 25.39
CA LEU A 213 -41.93 2.65 25.32
C LEU A 213 -42.18 2.07 26.73
N HIS A 214 -41.15 2.03 27.56
CA HIS A 214 -41.25 1.57 28.94
C HIS A 214 -42.21 2.43 29.76
N LYS A 215 -42.17 3.77 29.61
CA LYS A 215 -43.14 4.68 30.25
C LYS A 215 -44.57 4.41 29.80
N LYS A 216 -44.81 4.18 28.50
CA LYS A 216 -46.13 3.82 27.97
C LYS A 216 -46.63 2.48 28.54
N LEU A 217 -45.76 1.48 28.62
CA LEU A 217 -46.09 0.17 29.21
C LEU A 217 -46.47 0.31 30.68
N GLU A 218 -45.68 1.05 31.47
CA GLU A 218 -45.98 1.29 32.87
C GLU A 218 -47.28 2.09 33.07
N GLN A 219 -47.55 3.07 32.19
CA GLN A 219 -48.83 3.77 32.19
C GLN A 219 -50.01 2.82 31.92
N GLN A 220 -49.88 1.93 30.93
CA GLN A 220 -50.92 0.97 30.59
C GLN A 220 -51.18 -0.04 31.72
N LYS A 221 -50.12 -0.53 32.37
CA LYS A 221 -50.23 -1.40 33.56
C LYS A 221 -50.98 -0.69 34.69
N ARG A 222 -50.69 0.59 34.95
CA ARG A 222 -51.41 1.38 35.96
C ARG A 222 -52.88 1.49 35.62
N THR A 223 -53.23 1.85 34.39
CA THR A 223 -54.64 1.94 33.97
C THR A 223 -55.37 0.59 34.07
N MET A 224 -54.69 -0.50 33.70
CA MET A 224 -55.24 -1.86 33.84
C MET A 224 -55.48 -2.21 35.31
N ASN A 225 -54.51 -1.96 36.19
CA ASN A 225 -54.65 -2.23 37.62
C ASN A 225 -55.80 -1.42 38.25
N THR A 226 -55.93 -0.14 37.89
CA THR A 226 -57.07 0.68 38.36
C THR A 226 -58.41 0.12 37.86
N SER A 227 -58.48 -0.34 36.61
CA SER A 227 -59.70 -0.97 36.08
C SER A 227 -60.02 -2.29 36.79
N ILE A 228 -59.00 -3.09 37.13
CA ILE A 228 -59.16 -4.33 37.90
C ILE A 228 -59.67 -3.99 39.30
N GLU A 229 -59.07 -3.02 39.97
CA GLU A 229 -59.46 -2.60 41.33
C GLU A 229 -60.91 -2.08 41.38
N GLN A 230 -61.31 -1.28 40.40
CA GLN A 230 -62.71 -0.84 40.24
C GLN A 230 -63.66 -2.02 40.01
N SER A 231 -63.25 -2.99 39.19
CA SER A 231 -64.06 -4.18 38.92
C SER A 231 -64.18 -5.07 40.15
N THR A 232 -63.10 -5.26 40.92
CA THR A 232 -63.13 -6.01 42.17
C THR A 232 -64.01 -5.31 43.21
N GLN A 233 -63.92 -3.99 43.31
CA GLN A 233 -64.77 -3.20 44.22
C GLN A 233 -66.26 -3.33 43.86
N ALA A 234 -66.61 -3.22 42.58
CA ALA A 234 -67.99 -3.40 42.13
C ALA A 234 -68.52 -4.82 42.40
N TYR A 235 -67.66 -5.83 42.27
CA TYR A 235 -68.01 -7.21 42.60
C TYR A 235 -68.25 -7.40 44.10
N GLU A 236 -67.37 -6.87 44.96
CA GLU A 236 -67.54 -6.90 46.42
C GLU A 236 -68.85 -6.22 46.85
N GLN A 237 -69.15 -5.04 46.30
CA GLN A 237 -70.41 -4.34 46.57
C GLN A 237 -71.64 -5.15 46.15
N ARG A 238 -71.58 -5.82 44.99
CA ARG A 238 -72.65 -6.71 44.52
C ARG A 238 -72.85 -7.89 45.47
N VAL A 239 -71.75 -8.54 45.90
CA VAL A 239 -71.80 -9.68 46.83
C VAL A 239 -72.41 -9.24 48.17
N GLU A 240 -72.02 -8.06 48.68
CA GLU A 240 -72.59 -7.52 49.90
C GLU A 240 -74.09 -7.22 49.76
N ALA A 241 -74.52 -6.61 48.65
CA ALA A 241 -75.93 -6.37 48.37
C ALA A 241 -76.74 -7.68 48.29
N LEU A 242 -76.21 -8.70 47.62
CA LEU A 242 -76.83 -10.02 47.55
C LEU A 242 -76.94 -10.67 48.93
N ALA A 243 -75.91 -10.56 49.77
CA ALA A 243 -75.96 -11.05 51.15
C ALA A 243 -77.05 -10.33 51.97
N ARG A 244 -77.18 -9.00 51.83
CA ARG A 244 -78.26 -8.23 52.48
C ARG A 244 -79.65 -8.67 52.01
N ILE A 245 -79.84 -8.85 50.70
CA ILE A 245 -81.10 -9.34 50.12
C ILE A 245 -81.44 -10.73 50.66
N SER A 246 -80.46 -11.64 50.71
CA SER A 246 -80.63 -12.99 51.27
C SER A 246 -81.08 -12.94 52.74
N ALA A 247 -80.41 -12.12 53.56
CA ALA A 247 -80.77 -11.94 54.96
C ALA A 247 -82.18 -11.35 55.15
N MET A 248 -82.58 -10.38 54.31
CA MET A 248 -83.94 -9.82 54.33
C MET A 248 -85.00 -10.85 53.92
N ASN A 249 -84.74 -11.64 52.89
CA ASN A 249 -85.64 -12.71 52.45
C ASN A 249 -85.81 -13.79 53.52
N GLU A 250 -84.72 -14.17 54.21
CA GLU A 250 -84.79 -15.12 55.32
C GLU A 250 -85.62 -14.57 56.49
N ARG A 251 -85.44 -13.30 56.86
CA ARG A 251 -86.28 -12.63 57.88
C ARG A 251 -87.75 -12.63 57.46
N ARG A 252 -88.05 -12.18 56.24
CA ARG A 252 -89.41 -12.16 55.69
C ARG A 252 -90.03 -13.55 55.71
N SER A 253 -89.27 -14.60 55.36
CA SER A 253 -89.75 -15.98 55.39
C SER A 253 -90.10 -16.43 56.82
N LYS A 254 -89.30 -16.04 57.82
CA LYS A 254 -89.58 -16.32 59.25
C LYS A 254 -90.82 -15.56 59.73
N ASP A 255 -90.96 -14.29 59.37
CA ASP A 255 -92.14 -13.47 59.72
C ASP A 255 -93.43 -14.05 59.12
N ILE A 256 -93.40 -14.46 57.85
CA ILE A 256 -94.54 -15.13 57.20
C ILE A 256 -94.86 -16.45 57.90
N ALA A 257 -93.84 -17.24 58.26
CA ALA A 257 -94.04 -18.49 59.00
C ALA A 257 -94.67 -18.23 60.38
N GLN A 258 -94.22 -17.20 61.10
CA GLN A 258 -94.78 -16.80 62.39
C GLN A 258 -96.23 -16.33 62.25
N PHE A 259 -96.51 -15.43 61.29
CA PHE A 259 -97.87 -14.96 61.00
C PHE A 259 -98.82 -16.12 60.71
N ASN A 260 -98.36 -17.11 59.94
CA ASN A 260 -99.15 -18.31 59.64
C ASN A 260 -99.44 -19.17 60.89
N ILE A 261 -98.52 -19.20 61.86
CA ILE A 261 -98.75 -19.90 63.13
C ILE A 261 -99.79 -19.15 63.97
N GLU A 262 -99.61 -17.84 64.15
CA GLU A 262 -100.53 -16.97 64.90
C GLU A 262 -101.94 -17.01 64.27
N PHE A 263 -102.04 -16.95 62.94
CA PHE A 263 -103.30 -17.05 62.22
C PHE A 263 -104.01 -18.38 62.49
N ARG A 264 -103.28 -19.51 62.46
CA ARG A 264 -103.85 -20.83 62.79
C ARG A 264 -104.30 -20.93 64.24
N GLU A 265 -103.60 -20.29 65.18
CA GLU A 265 -104.01 -20.25 66.59
C GLU A 265 -105.29 -19.43 66.77
N LEU A 266 -105.37 -18.25 66.16
CA LEU A 266 -106.58 -17.44 66.14
C LEU A 266 -107.74 -18.19 65.49
N GLU A 267 -107.51 -18.91 64.41
CA GLU A 267 -108.52 -19.76 63.76
C GLU A 267 -108.99 -20.90 64.69
N ARG A 268 -108.09 -21.52 65.46
CA ARG A 268 -108.47 -22.52 66.49
C ARG A 268 -109.32 -21.91 67.59
N ILE A 269 -108.95 -20.73 68.11
CA ILE A 269 -109.71 -20.01 69.14
C ILE A 269 -111.09 -19.62 68.60
N TYR A 270 -111.13 -19.04 67.40
CA TYR A 270 -112.37 -18.66 66.73
C TYR A 270 -113.30 -19.87 66.50
N ASN A 271 -112.75 -21.00 66.04
CA ASN A 271 -113.51 -22.24 65.88
C ASN A 271 -114.04 -22.77 67.22
N HIS A 272 -113.25 -22.69 68.30
CA HIS A 272 -113.68 -23.07 69.63
C HIS A 272 -114.81 -22.16 70.15
N GLU A 273 -114.65 -20.84 70.03
CA GLU A 273 -115.65 -19.85 70.44
C GLU A 273 -116.93 -19.98 69.60
N THR A 274 -116.82 -20.23 68.30
CA THR A 274 -117.97 -20.47 67.42
C THR A 274 -118.71 -21.74 67.80
N LYS A 275 -117.99 -22.83 68.11
CA LYS A 275 -118.60 -24.07 68.63
C LYS A 275 -119.29 -23.84 69.98
N LEU A 276 -118.67 -23.06 70.87
CA LEU A 276 -119.25 -22.71 72.16
C LEU A 276 -120.51 -21.85 72.00
N LYS A 277 -120.47 -20.81 71.18
CA LYS A 277 -121.64 -19.97 70.84
C LYS A 277 -122.75 -20.79 70.21
N ALA A 278 -122.44 -21.67 69.25
CA ALA A 278 -123.41 -22.58 68.64
C ALA A 278 -124.02 -23.53 69.68
N PHE A 279 -123.21 -24.08 70.60
CA PHE A 279 -123.71 -24.90 71.71
C PHE A 279 -124.62 -24.11 72.66
N MET A 280 -124.24 -22.88 73.04
CA MET A 280 -125.08 -22.01 73.87
C MET A 280 -126.39 -21.65 73.18
N LEU A 281 -126.37 -21.33 71.88
CA LEU A 281 -127.57 -21.10 71.09
C LEU A 281 -128.47 -22.34 71.10
N ILE A 282 -127.93 -23.54 70.83
CA ILE A 282 -128.71 -24.79 70.85
C ILE A 282 -129.32 -25.07 72.23
N LYS A 283 -128.65 -24.71 73.33
CA LYS A 283 -129.17 -24.89 74.69
C LYS A 283 -130.20 -23.85 75.12
N LEU A 284 -130.14 -22.65 74.54
CA LEU A 284 -131.06 -21.55 74.83
C LEU A 284 -132.33 -21.56 73.97
N VAL A 285 -132.32 -22.28 72.85
CA VAL A 285 -133.47 -22.40 71.97
C VAL A 285 -134.43 -23.48 72.50
N ASP A 286 -135.68 -23.10 72.75
CA ASP A 286 -136.75 -24.03 73.09
C ASP A 286 -137.01 -25.02 71.95
N ARG A 287 -137.22 -26.28 72.30
CA ARG A 287 -137.23 -27.43 71.37
C ARG A 287 -138.27 -27.32 70.25
N SER A 288 -139.29 -26.47 70.40
CA SER A 288 -140.34 -26.18 69.41
C SER A 288 -139.91 -25.26 68.27
N GLU A 289 -138.92 -24.38 68.46
CA GLU A 289 -138.50 -23.43 67.42
C GLU A 289 -137.52 -24.05 66.39
N ILE A 290 -136.78 -25.08 66.80
CA ILE A 290 -135.82 -25.81 65.94
C ILE A 290 -136.53 -26.52 64.77
N GLU A 291 -137.75 -27.01 65.00
CA GLU A 291 -138.53 -27.77 64.01
C GLU A 291 -139.16 -26.87 62.93
N GLU A 292 -139.47 -25.61 63.27
CA GLU A 292 -139.93 -24.59 62.31
C GLU A 292 -138.79 -24.04 61.44
N GLN A 293 -137.60 -23.85 62.02
CA GLN A 293 -136.46 -23.26 61.31
C GLN A 293 -135.83 -24.21 60.29
N ALA A 294 -135.83 -25.53 60.57
CA ALA A 294 -135.36 -26.55 59.64
C ALA A 294 -136.15 -26.55 58.32
N LYS A 295 -137.47 -26.33 58.38
CA LYS A 295 -138.34 -26.22 57.19
C LYS A 295 -138.04 -24.96 56.36
N LYS A 296 -137.63 -23.86 57.00
CA LYS A 296 -137.26 -22.61 56.30
C LYS A 296 -135.87 -22.68 55.66
N GLU A 297 -134.92 -23.42 56.24
CA GLU A 297 -133.55 -23.54 55.71
C GLU A 297 -133.46 -24.48 54.49
N GLU A 298 -134.30 -25.52 54.45
CA GLU A 298 -134.40 -26.44 53.30
C GLU A 298 -134.91 -25.71 52.03
N ALA A 299 -135.86 -24.79 52.18
CA ALA A 299 -136.35 -23.93 51.10
C ALA A 299 -135.29 -22.95 50.56
N LEU A 300 -134.34 -22.55 51.40
CA LEU A 300 -133.28 -21.58 51.03
C LEU A 300 -132.07 -22.26 50.37
N LYS A 301 -131.80 -23.53 50.70
CA LYS A 301 -130.78 -24.37 50.01
C LYS A 301 -131.20 -24.75 48.58
N ALA A 302 -132.49 -24.88 48.30
CA ALA A 302 -133.00 -25.05 46.93
C ALA A 302 -132.75 -23.81 46.04
N ARG A 303 -132.78 -22.60 46.62
CA ARG A 303 -132.58 -21.33 45.88
C ARG A 303 -131.11 -21.00 45.59
N LYS A 304 -130.16 -21.53 46.36
CA LYS A 304 -128.72 -21.23 46.21
C LYS A 304 -127.98 -22.13 45.20
N ARG A 305 -128.53 -23.27 44.79
CA ARG A 305 -127.93 -24.14 43.75
C ARG A 305 -128.00 -23.57 42.32
N ALA A 306 -128.75 -22.48 42.09
CA ALA A 306 -128.94 -21.88 40.77
C ALA A 306 -127.96 -20.72 40.42
N LYS A 307 -127.11 -20.25 41.36
CA LYS A 307 -126.30 -19.01 41.16
C LYS A 307 -124.78 -19.16 41.18
N SER A 308 -124.23 -20.37 41.21
CA SER A 308 -122.78 -20.58 41.43
C SER A 308 -121.96 -21.07 40.21
N LYS A 309 -122.46 -20.92 38.97
CA LYS A 309 -121.72 -21.32 37.75
C LYS A 309 -121.37 -20.18 36.77
N GLY A 310 -121.75 -18.92 37.03
CA GLY A 310 -121.60 -17.82 36.04
C GLY A 310 -120.26 -17.08 36.05
N GLU A 311 -119.70 -16.78 37.22
CA GLU A 311 -118.73 -15.69 37.34
C GLU A 311 -117.28 -16.04 36.88
N SER A 312 -116.94 -17.32 36.75
CA SER A 312 -115.64 -17.74 36.16
C SER A 312 -115.70 -17.93 34.65
N PHE A 313 -116.90 -18.06 34.06
CA PHE A 313 -117.07 -18.25 32.62
C PHE A 313 -117.11 -16.89 31.91
N GLU A 314 -117.74 -15.90 32.54
CA GLU A 314 -117.92 -14.53 32.02
C GLU A 314 -116.59 -13.79 31.78
N SER A 315 -115.53 -14.04 32.56
CA SER A 315 -114.25 -13.34 32.39
C SER A 315 -113.44 -13.82 31.17
N TYR A 316 -113.42 -15.12 30.90
CA TYR A 316 -112.80 -15.70 29.69
C TYR A 316 -113.65 -15.41 28.45
N GLU A 317 -114.97 -15.40 28.58
CA GLU A 317 -115.88 -15.04 27.50
C GLU A 317 -115.72 -13.57 27.10
N VAL A 318 -115.52 -12.65 28.06
CA VAL A 318 -115.22 -11.24 27.77
C VAL A 318 -113.86 -11.06 27.09
N ALA A 319 -112.82 -11.81 27.47
CA ALA A 319 -111.52 -11.78 26.80
C ALA A 319 -111.58 -12.35 25.38
N TYR A 320 -112.29 -13.46 25.19
CA TYR A 320 -112.53 -14.08 23.88
C TYR A 320 -113.37 -13.15 22.99
N MET A 321 -114.43 -12.54 23.50
CA MET A 321 -115.25 -11.56 22.78
C MET A 321 -114.47 -10.30 22.40
N ARG A 322 -113.49 -9.85 23.20
CA ARG A 322 -112.60 -8.74 22.81
C ARG A 322 -111.69 -9.12 21.64
N LEU A 323 -111.14 -10.34 21.63
CA LEU A 323 -110.37 -10.88 20.50
C LEU A 323 -111.26 -11.10 19.26
N LEU A 324 -112.52 -11.52 19.46
CA LEU A 324 -113.50 -11.71 18.40
C LEU A 324 -113.97 -10.39 17.77
N LYS A 325 -113.96 -9.30 18.55
CA LYS A 325 -114.30 -7.94 18.07
C LYS A 325 -113.17 -7.28 17.30
N LEU A 326 -111.92 -7.68 17.57
CA LEU A 326 -110.72 -7.24 16.83
C LEU A 326 -110.52 -8.03 15.53
N THR A 327 -111.21 -9.16 15.35
CA THR A 327 -111.16 -9.98 14.14
C THR A 327 -112.31 -9.61 13.21
N GLU A 328 -111.99 -9.03 12.05
CA GLU A 328 -112.99 -8.69 11.03
C GLU A 328 -113.73 -9.94 10.48
N ASN A 329 -113.14 -11.14 10.62
CA ASN A 329 -113.65 -12.41 10.09
C ASN A 329 -114.17 -13.41 11.14
N GLY A 330 -114.26 -13.03 12.42
CA GLY A 330 -114.92 -13.84 13.46
C GLY A 330 -114.24 -15.17 13.87
N ASN A 331 -113.02 -15.45 13.39
CA ASN A 331 -112.24 -16.65 13.75
C ASN A 331 -110.92 -16.26 14.44
N VAL A 332 -110.82 -16.53 15.74
CA VAL A 332 -109.62 -16.22 16.56
C VAL A 332 -108.41 -17.07 16.14
N GLY A 333 -108.62 -18.26 15.56
CA GLY A 333 -107.53 -19.11 15.07
C GLY A 333 -106.76 -18.47 13.90
N GLN A 334 -107.49 -17.84 12.97
CA GLN A 334 -106.87 -17.10 11.85
C GLN A 334 -106.08 -15.89 12.35
N LEU A 335 -106.52 -15.20 13.40
CA LEU A 335 -105.75 -14.10 14.00
C LEU A 335 -104.42 -14.57 14.59
N VAL A 336 -104.43 -15.72 15.27
CA VAL A 336 -103.21 -16.31 15.83
C VAL A 336 -102.27 -16.72 14.70
N GLU A 337 -102.80 -17.30 13.63
CA GLU A 337 -102.01 -17.70 12.46
C GLU A 337 -101.44 -16.48 11.71
N ASP A 338 -102.24 -15.42 11.50
CA ASP A 338 -101.78 -14.14 10.95
C ASP A 338 -100.74 -13.47 11.85
N PHE A 339 -100.86 -13.60 13.18
CA PHE A 339 -99.88 -13.09 14.14
C PHE A 339 -98.59 -13.89 14.10
N LEU A 340 -98.67 -15.23 14.01
CA LEU A 340 -97.52 -16.10 13.85
C LEU A 340 -96.78 -15.79 12.54
N GLU A 341 -97.51 -15.66 11.43
CA GLU A 341 -96.92 -15.32 10.12
C GLU A 341 -96.27 -13.92 10.15
N LYS A 342 -96.88 -12.96 10.86
CA LYS A 342 -96.27 -11.64 11.10
C LYS A 342 -95.04 -11.73 12.00
N GLU A 343 -95.04 -12.53 13.06
CA GLU A 343 -93.87 -12.75 13.91
C GLU A 343 -92.74 -13.42 13.16
N GLU A 344 -93.02 -14.44 12.34
CA GLU A 344 -92.03 -15.11 11.50
C GLU A 344 -91.42 -14.13 10.48
N LYS A 345 -92.25 -13.31 9.83
CA LYS A 345 -91.78 -12.22 8.95
C LYS A 345 -90.93 -11.21 9.72
N ASN A 346 -91.34 -10.85 10.94
CA ASN A 346 -90.62 -9.87 11.75
C ASN A 346 -89.29 -10.43 12.27
N PHE A 347 -89.24 -11.71 12.61
CA PHE A 347 -88.01 -12.43 12.95
C PHE A 347 -87.07 -12.48 11.75
N ALA A 348 -87.58 -12.82 10.56
CA ALA A 348 -86.79 -12.79 9.32
C ALA A 348 -86.25 -11.38 9.02
N TYR A 349 -87.05 -10.33 9.22
CA TYR A 349 -86.57 -8.94 9.09
C TYR A 349 -85.52 -8.59 10.14
N PHE A 350 -85.68 -9.02 11.39
CA PHE A 350 -84.70 -8.79 12.44
C PHE A 350 -83.36 -9.49 12.12
N SER A 351 -83.41 -10.74 11.66
CA SER A 351 -82.23 -11.48 11.20
C SER A 351 -81.55 -10.76 10.03
N TYR A 352 -82.31 -10.33 9.02
CA TYR A 352 -81.79 -9.60 7.87
C TYR A 352 -81.15 -8.25 8.26
N VAL A 353 -81.80 -7.49 9.14
CA VAL A 353 -81.25 -6.23 9.67
C VAL A 353 -79.96 -6.48 10.45
N THR A 354 -79.90 -7.58 11.20
CA THR A 354 -78.68 -7.96 11.94
C THR A 354 -77.54 -8.34 10.99
N GLU A 355 -77.82 -9.09 9.93
CA GLU A 355 -76.84 -9.40 8.89
C GLU A 355 -76.36 -8.15 8.16
N LEU A 356 -77.26 -7.25 7.76
CA LEU A 356 -76.89 -5.98 7.14
C LEU A 356 -76.03 -5.10 8.06
N ASN A 357 -76.31 -5.08 9.37
CA ASN A 357 -75.47 -4.36 10.33
C ASN A 357 -74.07 -4.97 10.43
N ASN A 358 -73.97 -6.31 10.47
CA ASN A 358 -72.68 -7.00 10.45
C ASN A 358 -71.88 -6.71 9.16
N ASP A 359 -72.56 -6.70 8.02
CA ASP A 359 -71.94 -6.35 6.74
C ASP A 359 -71.52 -4.88 6.68
N MET A 360 -72.33 -3.97 7.23
CA MET A 360 -71.98 -2.55 7.37
C MET A 360 -70.71 -2.38 8.23
N GLU A 361 -70.60 -3.06 9.37
CA GLU A 361 -69.38 -3.03 10.20
C GLU A 361 -68.16 -3.61 9.45
N ARG A 362 -68.36 -4.72 8.71
CA ARG A 362 -67.29 -5.32 7.90
C ARG A 362 -66.82 -4.36 6.79
N LEU A 363 -67.75 -3.68 6.13
CA LEU A 363 -67.43 -2.68 5.10
C LEU A 363 -66.73 -1.47 5.70
N GLN A 364 -67.15 -0.99 6.88
CA GLN A 364 -66.47 0.09 7.60
C GLN A 364 -65.01 -0.28 7.95
N LYS A 365 -64.78 -1.48 8.49
CA LYS A 365 -63.41 -1.98 8.74
C LYS A 365 -62.58 -2.06 7.46
N ARG A 366 -63.18 -2.47 6.35
CA ARG A 366 -62.48 -2.53 5.05
C ARG A 366 -62.13 -1.13 4.53
N ILE A 367 -63.01 -0.15 4.72
CA ILE A 367 -62.74 1.25 4.40
C ILE A 367 -61.57 1.77 5.22
N GLU A 368 -61.56 1.51 6.53
CA GLU A 368 -60.47 1.93 7.43
C GLU A 368 -59.12 1.35 6.99
N VAL A 369 -59.06 0.05 6.67
CA VAL A 369 -57.83 -0.59 6.15
C VAL A 369 -57.39 0.02 4.82
N ILE A 370 -58.33 0.35 3.93
CA ILE A 370 -58.01 0.99 2.64
C ILE A 370 -57.50 2.42 2.87
N GLN A 371 -58.09 3.17 3.79
CA GLN A 371 -57.65 4.52 4.16
C GLN A 371 -56.24 4.50 4.76
N GLU A 372 -55.93 3.55 5.64
CA GLU A 372 -54.59 3.41 6.21
C GLU A 372 -53.56 3.07 5.12
N LYS A 373 -53.90 2.18 4.18
CA LYS A 373 -53.04 1.86 3.02
C LYS A 373 -52.84 3.07 2.11
N LEU A 374 -53.89 3.85 1.87
CA LEU A 374 -53.83 5.07 1.09
C LEU A 374 -52.89 6.08 1.76
N GLN A 375 -53.05 6.31 3.06
CA GLN A 375 -52.17 7.20 3.82
C GLN A 375 -50.70 6.75 3.72
N LYS A 376 -50.40 5.48 3.98
CA LYS A 376 -49.04 4.92 3.85
C LYS A 376 -48.45 5.09 2.45
N THR A 377 -49.27 4.88 1.42
CA THR A 377 -48.84 5.03 0.03
C THR A 377 -48.60 6.49 -0.33
N THR A 378 -49.43 7.41 0.16
CA THR A 378 -49.21 8.86 -0.03
C THR A 378 -47.95 9.36 0.70
N GLU A 379 -47.67 8.86 1.90
CA GLU A 379 -46.44 9.16 2.64
C GLU A 379 -45.21 8.67 1.86
N ASN A 380 -45.24 7.43 1.36
CA ASN A 380 -44.17 6.89 0.52
C ASN A 380 -43.99 7.69 -0.79
N ALA A 381 -45.08 8.08 -1.46
CA ALA A 381 -45.00 8.90 -2.67
C ALA A 381 -44.37 10.27 -2.39
N ASN A 382 -44.70 10.90 -1.25
CA ASN A 382 -44.09 12.16 -0.82
C ASN A 382 -42.58 12.01 -0.53
N LEU A 383 -42.17 10.89 0.07
CA LEU A 383 -40.75 10.59 0.29
C LEU A 383 -40.00 10.43 -1.04
N TYR A 384 -40.55 9.71 -2.01
CA TYR A 384 -39.95 9.58 -3.33
C TYR A 384 -39.88 10.92 -4.07
N ALA A 385 -40.93 11.74 -4.00
CA ALA A 385 -40.93 13.09 -4.58
C ALA A 385 -39.87 14.00 -3.95
N TYR A 386 -39.67 13.90 -2.63
CA TYR A 386 -38.62 14.63 -1.92
C TYR A 386 -37.21 14.19 -2.38
N SER A 387 -36.94 12.89 -2.46
CA SER A 387 -35.66 12.34 -2.93
C SER A 387 -35.37 12.71 -4.39
N LEU A 388 -36.40 12.73 -5.25
CA LEU A 388 -36.28 13.21 -6.63
C LEU A 388 -35.90 14.69 -6.68
N LYS A 389 -36.50 15.53 -5.82
CA LYS A 389 -36.18 16.96 -5.72
C LYS A 389 -34.75 17.20 -5.27
N GLU A 390 -34.25 16.43 -4.29
CA GLU A 390 -32.84 16.50 -3.86
C GLU A 390 -31.89 16.07 -4.98
N SER A 391 -32.20 14.96 -5.65
CA SER A 391 -31.39 14.45 -6.77
C SER A 391 -31.36 15.44 -7.94
N SER A 392 -32.49 16.07 -8.28
CA SER A 392 -32.57 17.13 -9.30
C SER A 392 -31.71 18.34 -8.92
N LYS A 393 -31.73 18.76 -7.64
CA LYS A 393 -30.91 19.88 -7.17
C LYS A 393 -29.41 19.60 -7.33
N ILE A 394 -28.97 18.38 -7.03
CA ILE A 394 -27.58 17.95 -7.23
C ILE A 394 -27.24 17.95 -8.73
N LEU A 395 -28.15 17.45 -9.56
CA LEU A 395 -27.96 17.39 -11.01
C LEU A 395 -27.84 18.78 -11.62
N ASP A 396 -28.63 19.75 -11.17
CA ASP A 396 -28.55 21.14 -11.64
C ASP A 396 -27.27 21.86 -11.18
N GLN A 397 -26.81 21.57 -9.96
CA GLN A 397 -25.49 22.01 -9.49
C GLN A 397 -24.37 21.43 -10.35
N LEU A 398 -24.47 20.16 -10.73
CA LEU A 398 -23.50 19.49 -11.58
C LEU A 398 -23.47 20.10 -12.99
N LYS A 399 -24.63 20.33 -13.63
CA LYS A 399 -24.73 21.03 -14.92
C LYS A 399 -24.04 22.39 -14.87
N SER A 400 -24.29 23.16 -13.82
CA SER A 400 -23.69 24.49 -13.62
C SER A 400 -22.17 24.41 -13.45
N ALA A 401 -21.67 23.43 -12.68
CA ALA A 401 -20.25 23.22 -12.48
C ALA A 401 -19.54 22.76 -13.77
N VAL A 402 -20.17 21.88 -14.55
CA VAL A 402 -19.66 21.41 -15.83
C VAL A 402 -19.63 22.54 -16.85
N ASP A 403 -20.67 23.38 -16.93
CA ASP A 403 -20.68 24.56 -17.81
C ASP A 403 -19.55 25.54 -17.44
N PHE A 404 -19.34 25.79 -16.15
CA PHE A 404 -18.23 26.61 -15.67
C PHE A 404 -16.86 26.02 -16.07
N LEU A 405 -16.64 24.72 -15.86
CA LEU A 405 -15.40 24.05 -16.25
C LEU A 405 -15.19 24.05 -17.77
N PHE A 406 -16.24 23.79 -18.54
CA PHE A 406 -16.21 23.74 -19.99
C PHE A 406 -15.76 25.09 -20.58
N LYS A 407 -16.29 26.19 -20.03
CA LYS A 407 -15.88 27.57 -20.38
C LYS A 407 -14.45 27.89 -19.92
N LYS A 408 -14.09 27.54 -18.68
CA LYS A 408 -12.76 27.85 -18.10
C LYS A 408 -11.62 27.14 -18.82
N ILE A 409 -11.84 25.91 -19.28
CA ILE A 409 -10.84 25.08 -19.96
C ILE A 409 -10.77 25.40 -21.48
N GLY A 410 -11.71 26.19 -22.01
CA GLY A 410 -11.78 26.53 -23.42
C GLY A 410 -12.12 25.31 -24.30
N CYS A 411 -13.09 24.50 -23.88
CA CYS A 411 -13.55 23.35 -24.64
C CYS A 411 -14.36 23.82 -25.87
N ASN A 412 -14.12 23.21 -27.04
CA ASN A 412 -14.86 23.54 -28.27
C ASN A 412 -16.21 22.82 -28.29
N ALA A 413 -17.30 23.59 -28.13
CA ALA A 413 -18.67 23.08 -28.21
C ALA A 413 -19.11 22.66 -29.63
N THR A 414 -18.31 22.97 -30.65
CA THR A 414 -18.63 22.74 -32.07
C THR A 414 -18.92 21.27 -32.41
N LYS A 415 -18.26 20.32 -31.74
CA LYS A 415 -18.55 18.88 -31.90
C LYS A 415 -19.89 18.44 -31.30
N ILE A 416 -20.40 19.14 -30.28
CA ILE A 416 -21.67 18.80 -29.64
C ILE A 416 -22.82 19.48 -30.40
N THR A 417 -22.66 20.76 -30.75
CA THR A 417 -23.67 21.54 -31.47
C THR A 417 -23.94 21.03 -32.89
N GLN A 418 -22.95 20.40 -33.54
CA GLN A 418 -23.11 19.83 -34.88
C GLN A 418 -23.79 18.44 -34.88
N HIS A 419 -23.74 17.71 -33.76
CA HIS A 419 -24.28 16.35 -33.63
C HIS A 419 -25.64 16.28 -32.93
N LEU A 420 -26.00 17.26 -32.08
CA LEU A 420 -27.21 17.19 -31.23
C LEU A 420 -28.28 18.24 -31.54
N GLY A 421 -28.03 19.17 -32.47
CA GLY A 421 -29.11 19.98 -33.07
C GLY A 421 -30.01 20.72 -32.07
N GLU A 422 -29.47 21.23 -30.95
CA GLU A 422 -30.19 22.10 -30.04
C GLU A 422 -29.22 23.03 -29.29
N THR A 423 -29.76 24.17 -28.86
CA THR A 423 -29.11 25.29 -28.16
C THR A 423 -27.99 24.81 -27.26
N GLY A 424 -26.81 25.43 -27.32
CA GLY A 424 -25.58 25.01 -26.63
C GLY A 424 -25.60 25.04 -25.08
N GLU A 425 -26.74 24.70 -24.49
CA GLU A 425 -27.02 24.51 -23.07
C GLU A 425 -26.86 23.03 -22.67
N ILE A 426 -26.45 22.80 -21.43
CA ILE A 426 -26.23 21.45 -20.90
C ILE A 426 -27.55 20.88 -20.36
N THR A 427 -28.07 19.85 -21.01
CA THR A 427 -29.27 19.08 -20.64
C THR A 427 -28.90 17.72 -20.06
N ASP A 428 -29.84 17.04 -19.40
CA ASP A 428 -29.60 15.72 -18.79
C ASP A 428 -29.11 14.67 -19.79
N GLN A 429 -29.55 14.79 -21.05
CA GLN A 429 -29.21 13.85 -22.11
C GLN A 429 -27.84 14.11 -22.74
N ASN A 430 -27.36 15.36 -22.68
CA ASN A 430 -26.10 15.77 -23.28
C ASN A 430 -24.94 15.88 -22.26
N LEU A 431 -25.24 15.87 -20.95
CA LEU A 431 -24.27 16.03 -19.86
C LEU A 431 -23.10 15.04 -19.93
N MET A 432 -23.37 13.79 -20.31
CA MET A 432 -22.34 12.76 -20.45
C MET A 432 -21.35 13.07 -21.58
N GLN A 433 -21.84 13.60 -22.69
CA GLN A 433 -21.04 13.99 -23.85
C GLN A 433 -20.17 15.22 -23.52
N TYR A 434 -20.70 16.17 -22.73
CA TYR A 434 -19.91 17.27 -22.18
C TYR A 434 -18.78 16.75 -21.28
N PHE A 435 -19.05 15.78 -20.38
CA PHE A 435 -18.01 15.16 -19.57
C PHE A 435 -16.90 14.51 -20.40
N SER A 436 -17.24 13.74 -21.43
CA SER A 436 -16.23 13.10 -22.29
C SER A 436 -15.31 14.11 -22.98
N ILE A 437 -15.84 15.30 -23.34
CA ILE A 437 -15.05 16.36 -23.97
C ILE A 437 -14.17 17.07 -22.95
N VAL A 438 -14.70 17.36 -21.75
CA VAL A 438 -13.92 17.93 -20.64
C VAL A 438 -12.80 16.99 -20.24
N GLU A 439 -13.07 15.69 -20.12
CA GLU A 439 -12.08 14.66 -19.80
C GLU A 439 -10.97 14.63 -20.83
N LYS A 440 -11.31 14.56 -22.12
CA LYS A 440 -10.32 14.58 -23.20
C LYS A 440 -9.45 15.83 -23.16
N LYS A 441 -10.06 17.00 -23.01
CA LYS A 441 -9.33 18.27 -22.99
C LYS A 441 -8.45 18.41 -21.74
N SER A 442 -8.93 17.91 -20.59
CA SER A 442 -8.14 17.84 -19.36
C SER A 442 -6.92 16.94 -19.53
N ASN A 443 -7.09 15.78 -20.17
CA ASN A 443 -5.98 14.87 -20.46
C ASN A 443 -4.95 15.50 -21.40
N ASP A 444 -5.40 16.20 -22.46
CA ASP A 444 -4.51 16.93 -23.37
C ASP A 444 -3.72 18.04 -22.66
N LEU A 445 -4.36 18.79 -21.75
CA LEU A 445 -3.69 19.83 -20.96
C LEU A 445 -2.68 19.25 -19.97
N LEU A 446 -3.02 18.14 -19.32
CA LEU A 446 -2.09 17.42 -18.44
C LEU A 446 -0.87 16.91 -19.21
N LEU A 447 -1.05 16.43 -20.43
CA LEU A 447 0.04 16.01 -21.29
C LEU A 447 0.96 17.18 -21.66
N ILE A 448 0.39 18.33 -22.03
CA ILE A 448 1.15 19.56 -22.31
C ILE A 448 1.95 20.00 -21.08
N GLU A 449 1.35 20.00 -19.89
CA GLU A 449 2.05 20.36 -18.65
C GLU A 449 3.18 19.38 -18.31
N SER A 450 2.97 18.07 -18.52
CA SER A 450 4.03 17.08 -18.36
C SER A 450 5.23 17.35 -19.28
N PHE A 451 4.96 17.80 -20.51
CA PHE A 451 5.98 18.16 -21.48
C PHE A 451 6.69 19.48 -21.13
N LEU A 452 5.95 20.49 -20.64
CA LEU A 452 6.54 21.75 -20.19
C LEU A 452 7.46 21.56 -18.98
N ARG A 453 7.08 20.69 -18.02
CA ARG A 453 7.95 20.32 -16.91
C ARG A 453 9.20 19.59 -17.38
N TYR A 454 9.08 18.67 -18.33
CA TYR A 454 10.24 18.00 -18.94
C TYR A 454 11.20 19.02 -19.55
N LYS A 455 10.69 20.01 -20.29
CA LYS A 455 11.49 21.08 -20.91
C LYS A 455 12.10 22.05 -19.90
N GLN A 456 11.47 22.27 -18.75
CA GLN A 456 12.05 23.07 -17.65
C GLN A 456 13.21 22.34 -16.95
N VAL A 457 13.19 21.01 -16.93
CA VAL A 457 14.25 20.18 -16.31
C VAL A 457 15.44 19.98 -17.27
N GLU A 458 15.29 20.14 -18.57
CA GLU A 458 16.41 20.10 -19.54
C GLU A 458 17.52 21.16 -19.30
N GLY A 459 17.30 22.13 -18.39
CA GLY A 459 18.31 23.13 -17.99
C GLY A 459 19.13 22.79 -16.73
N GLU A 460 18.76 21.80 -15.92
CA GLU A 460 19.46 21.48 -14.66
C GLU A 460 19.67 19.96 -14.53
N LEU A 461 20.94 19.57 -14.31
CA LEU A 461 21.43 18.20 -14.21
C LEU A 461 20.51 17.22 -13.44
N ASP A 462 20.18 16.11 -14.10
CA ASP A 462 19.96 14.75 -13.61
C ASP A 462 19.90 14.50 -12.08
N THR A 463 18.84 14.92 -11.35
CA THR A 463 18.53 14.34 -10.02
C THR A 463 17.05 14.37 -9.58
N VAL A 464 16.06 14.07 -10.44
CA VAL A 464 14.68 13.84 -9.95
C VAL A 464 14.01 12.66 -10.67
N PRO A 465 13.52 11.63 -9.95
CA PRO A 465 12.71 10.59 -10.56
C PRO A 465 11.45 11.21 -11.17
N LEU A 466 11.23 10.97 -12.45
CA LEU A 466 10.05 11.41 -13.20
C LEU A 466 8.79 10.76 -12.59
N LEU A 467 8.14 11.46 -11.66
CA LEU A 467 6.87 11.02 -11.10
C LEU A 467 5.79 11.23 -12.17
N ASN A 468 5.20 10.13 -12.64
CA ASN A 468 4.16 10.14 -13.67
C ASN A 468 2.95 10.99 -13.21
N PRO A 469 2.58 12.09 -13.91
CA PRO A 469 1.49 12.98 -13.50
C PRO A 469 0.12 12.28 -13.37
N PHE A 470 -0.05 11.13 -14.01
CA PHE A 470 -1.26 10.32 -13.95
C PHE A 470 -1.57 9.73 -12.55
N LEU A 471 -0.58 9.58 -11.67
CA LEU A 471 -0.79 9.00 -10.33
C LEU A 471 -1.09 10.02 -9.22
N GLY A 472 -0.84 11.32 -9.45
CA GLY A 472 -1.09 12.35 -8.43
C GLY A 472 -2.58 12.60 -8.18
N GLY A 473 -3.43 12.38 -9.19
CA GLY A 473 -4.89 12.53 -9.08
C GLY A 473 -5.61 11.28 -8.55
N SER A 474 -4.97 10.10 -8.59
CA SER A 474 -5.56 8.85 -8.11
C SER A 474 -5.71 8.80 -6.58
N ALA A 475 -5.07 9.72 -5.86
CA ALA A 475 -5.24 9.89 -4.42
C ALA A 475 -6.57 10.56 -4.03
N LEU A 476 -7.26 11.22 -4.98
CA LEU A 476 -8.55 11.90 -4.74
C LEU A 476 -9.77 11.06 -5.15
N LEU A 477 -9.58 10.04 -5.99
CA LEU A 477 -10.60 9.03 -6.24
C LEU A 477 -10.48 7.96 -5.16
N LYS A 478 -11.36 8.04 -4.15
CA LYS A 478 -11.64 6.92 -3.25
C LYS A 478 -11.87 5.71 -4.15
N LYS A 479 -10.94 4.74 -4.17
CA LYS A 479 -11.17 3.46 -4.84
C LYS A 479 -12.48 2.95 -4.25
N MET A 480 -13.55 2.86 -5.06
CA MET A 480 -14.71 2.10 -4.64
C MET A 480 -14.17 0.71 -4.35
N ASP A 481 -14.33 0.27 -3.10
CA ASP A 481 -14.00 -1.09 -2.72
C ASP A 481 -14.67 -1.99 -3.75
N ALA A 482 -13.88 -2.86 -4.40
CA ALA A 482 -14.42 -3.88 -5.26
C ALA A 482 -15.44 -4.63 -4.41
N ILE A 483 -16.73 -4.44 -4.70
CA ILE A 483 -17.80 -5.18 -4.07
C ILE A 483 -17.51 -6.62 -4.44
N LYS A 484 -16.88 -7.35 -3.51
CA LYS A 484 -16.79 -8.79 -3.56
C LYS A 484 -18.22 -9.25 -3.29
N VAL A 485 -19.03 -9.29 -4.34
CA VAL A 485 -20.29 -10.00 -4.35
C VAL A 485 -19.92 -11.47 -4.18
N THR A 486 -19.79 -11.90 -2.93
CA THR A 486 -19.89 -13.32 -2.62
C THR A 486 -21.30 -13.74 -3.01
N PRO A 487 -21.46 -14.78 -3.86
CA PRO A 487 -22.79 -15.31 -4.14
C PRO A 487 -23.45 -15.70 -2.80
N PRO A 488 -24.77 -15.51 -2.65
CA PRO A 488 -25.46 -15.86 -1.42
C PRO A 488 -25.20 -17.32 -1.11
N SER A 489 -24.64 -17.61 0.07
CA SER A 489 -24.63 -18.98 0.59
C SER A 489 -26.07 -19.37 0.87
N LEU A 490 -26.64 -20.21 0.00
CA LEU A 490 -27.84 -20.99 0.25
C LEU A 490 -27.54 -22.03 1.33
N SER A 491 -27.44 -21.59 2.58
CA SER A 491 -27.53 -22.47 3.74
C SER A 491 -27.62 -21.63 5.00
N MET A 492 -28.85 -21.32 5.40
CA MET A 492 -29.38 -21.38 6.77
C MET A 492 -30.67 -20.56 6.73
N ASP A 493 -31.76 -21.30 6.56
CA ASP A 493 -33.13 -20.83 6.64
C ASP A 493 -33.36 -20.15 8.00
N PRO A 494 -33.68 -18.84 8.06
CA PRO A 494 -33.94 -18.12 9.31
C PRO A 494 -35.21 -18.59 10.04
N PHE A 495 -35.87 -19.65 9.58
CA PHE A 495 -37.07 -20.25 10.17
C PHE A 495 -36.90 -21.69 10.66
N ALA A 496 -35.67 -22.23 10.69
CA ALA A 496 -35.44 -23.62 11.09
C ALA A 496 -35.38 -23.89 12.61
N ASP A 497 -35.83 -22.97 13.46
CA ASP A 497 -35.86 -23.17 14.92
C ASP A 497 -37.23 -22.92 15.58
N THR A 498 -38.30 -23.01 14.79
CA THR A 498 -39.68 -23.07 15.31
C THR A 498 -40.30 -24.42 15.02
N SER A 499 -39.77 -25.46 15.63
CA SER A 499 -40.50 -26.73 15.77
C SER A 499 -40.20 -27.40 17.11
N GLU A 500 -40.57 -26.75 18.20
CA GLU A 500 -41.05 -27.47 19.37
C GLU A 500 -42.54 -27.16 19.54
N PRO A 501 -43.43 -28.17 19.49
CA PRO A 501 -44.82 -27.96 19.86
C PRO A 501 -44.84 -27.57 21.34
N MET A 502 -45.38 -26.38 21.60
CA MET A 502 -45.58 -25.82 22.94
C MET A 502 -46.45 -26.77 23.77
N GLU A 503 -45.81 -27.65 24.54
CA GLU A 503 -46.44 -28.38 25.64
C GLU A 503 -46.74 -27.38 26.76
N PRO A 504 -47.96 -27.38 27.35
CA PRO A 504 -48.30 -26.45 28.40
C PRO A 504 -47.40 -26.68 29.61
N LEU A 505 -46.59 -25.67 29.98
CA LEU A 505 -45.69 -25.73 31.13
C LEU A 505 -46.49 -25.99 32.42
N ASP A 506 -46.19 -27.11 33.09
CA ASP A 506 -46.76 -27.46 34.39
C ASP A 506 -46.33 -26.46 35.49
N HIS A 507 -47.20 -26.23 36.47
CA HIS A 507 -47.08 -25.19 37.50
C HIS A 507 -45.77 -25.31 38.31
N LYS A 508 -45.26 -26.54 38.47
CA LYS A 508 -43.97 -26.81 39.12
C LYS A 508 -42.78 -26.23 38.35
N ASN A 509 -42.77 -26.32 37.01
CA ASN A 509 -41.67 -25.85 36.18
C ASN A 509 -41.66 -24.31 36.13
N LEU A 510 -42.84 -23.68 36.08
CA LEU A 510 -42.97 -22.23 36.16
C LEU A 510 -42.45 -21.69 37.51
N ARG A 511 -42.77 -22.38 38.61
CA ARG A 511 -42.30 -22.01 39.96
C ARG A 511 -40.78 -22.17 40.10
N ALA A 512 -40.19 -23.20 39.49
CA ALA A 512 -38.74 -23.41 39.49
C ALA A 512 -38.01 -22.29 38.72
N MET A 513 -38.50 -21.91 37.53
CA MET A 513 -37.93 -20.78 36.77
C MET A 513 -38.05 -19.44 37.49
N VAL A 514 -39.17 -19.18 38.17
CA VAL A 514 -39.36 -17.95 38.95
C VAL A 514 -38.40 -17.90 40.14
N LEU A 515 -38.20 -19.03 40.84
CA LEU A 515 -37.24 -19.11 41.95
C LEU A 515 -35.80 -18.92 41.47
N GLU A 516 -35.42 -19.53 40.35
CA GLU A 516 -34.08 -19.38 39.76
C GLU A 516 -33.82 -17.92 39.33
N ASN A 517 -34.81 -17.24 38.75
CA ASN A 517 -34.69 -15.83 38.39
C ASN A 517 -34.62 -14.92 39.62
N GLN A 518 -35.34 -15.24 40.70
CA GLN A 518 -35.23 -14.51 41.96
C GLN A 518 -33.87 -14.71 42.65
N GLU A 519 -33.28 -15.89 42.53
CA GLU A 519 -31.92 -16.16 43.04
C GLU A 519 -30.86 -15.42 42.22
N LYS A 520 -31.00 -15.40 40.89
CA LYS A 520 -30.13 -14.61 40.01
C LYS A 520 -30.23 -13.11 40.29
N GLU A 521 -31.45 -12.58 40.51
CA GLU A 521 -31.63 -11.18 40.89
C GLU A 521 -31.00 -10.85 42.26
N LYS A 522 -31.15 -11.74 43.26
CA LYS A 522 -30.50 -11.58 44.57
C LYS A 522 -28.98 -11.61 44.46
N ALA A 523 -28.42 -12.50 43.65
CA ALA A 523 -26.97 -12.55 43.40
C ALA A 523 -26.46 -11.25 42.76
N THR A 524 -27.18 -10.69 41.77
CA THR A 524 -26.82 -9.39 41.19
C THR A 524 -26.96 -8.23 42.17
N ARG A 525 -27.97 -8.23 43.06
CA ARG A 525 -28.11 -7.19 44.10
C ARG A 525 -26.99 -7.25 45.14
N ASN A 526 -26.58 -8.44 45.55
CA ASN A 526 -25.47 -8.62 46.48
C ASN A 526 -24.12 -8.19 45.86
N SER A 527 -23.90 -8.52 44.58
CA SER A 527 -22.75 -8.05 43.79
C SER A 527 -22.66 -6.51 43.70
N ILE A 528 -23.81 -5.84 43.57
CA ILE A 528 -23.87 -4.37 43.51
C ILE A 528 -23.61 -3.76 44.89
N ALA A 529 -24.09 -4.40 45.97
CA ALA A 529 -23.86 -3.96 47.34
C ALA A 529 -22.38 -4.07 47.74
N GLU A 530 -21.70 -5.17 47.42
CA GLU A 530 -20.25 -5.34 47.66
C GLU A 530 -19.41 -4.30 46.90
N ARG A 531 -19.79 -3.98 45.65
CA ARG A 531 -19.12 -2.91 44.88
C ARG A 531 -19.28 -1.53 45.53
N LEU A 532 -20.45 -1.24 46.10
CA LEU A 532 -20.73 0.02 46.80
C LEU A 532 -19.97 0.15 48.14
N GLU A 533 -19.78 -0.95 48.87
CA GLU A 533 -18.95 -0.94 50.09
C GLU A 533 -17.46 -0.77 49.77
N SER A 534 -16.93 -1.46 48.75
CA SER A 534 -15.54 -1.30 48.31
C SER A 534 -15.23 0.14 47.83
N GLY A 535 -16.23 0.84 47.29
CA GLY A 535 -16.12 2.25 46.89
C GLY A 535 -16.12 3.22 48.06
N ARG A 536 -16.71 2.84 49.21
CA ARG A 536 -16.71 3.67 50.43
C ARG A 536 -15.42 3.53 51.24
N GLU A 537 -14.80 2.36 51.24
CA GLU A 537 -13.48 2.18 51.88
C GLU A 537 -12.36 2.92 51.13
N LYS A 538 -12.42 2.97 49.79
CA LYS A 538 -11.45 3.73 48.98
C LYS A 538 -11.55 5.25 49.12
N LYS A 539 -12.70 5.78 49.60
CA LYS A 539 -12.87 7.22 49.89
C LYS A 539 -12.41 7.64 51.29
N LYS A 540 -12.06 6.69 52.18
CA LYS A 540 -11.51 6.98 53.52
C LYS A 540 -9.97 6.93 53.57
N LEU A 541 -9.30 6.55 52.48
CA LEU A 541 -7.85 6.48 52.34
C LEU A 541 -7.36 7.42 51.22
N SER A 542 -7.49 8.72 51.44
CA SER A 542 -6.80 9.76 50.67
C SER A 542 -6.66 11.01 51.55
N PRO A 543 -5.44 11.37 51.99
CA PRO A 543 -5.15 12.68 52.51
C PRO A 543 -4.58 13.58 51.41
N VAL A 544 -5.19 14.77 51.28
CA VAL A 544 -4.79 15.96 50.49
C VAL A 544 -4.88 15.84 48.97
#